data_AF-A0AAW2E532-F1
#
_entry.id   AF-A0AAW2E532-F1
#
_cell.length_a   1.000
_cell.length_b   1.000
_cell.length_c   1.000
_cell.angle_alpha   90.00
_cell.angle_beta   90.00
_cell.angle_gamma   90.00
#
_symmetry.space_group_name_H-M   'P 1'
#
loop_
_entity.id
_entity.type
_entity.pdbx_description
1 polymer ?
#
loop_
_entity_poly.entity_id
_entity_poly.type
_entity_poly.pdbx_seq_one_letter_code
_entity_poly.pdbx_strand_id
1 'polypeptide(L)'
;MVPASSFLLLFLSSLTYLQLHHFSLVASDQDLILKTCQSTQYPELCISTINSDPLRDTSIRKGLAEIVIQKAEESASATSLYLLNLQFKNGVNPVFQRMVRLCSDMYANASKAFDESRKALRIYQI
;
A
#
# COMPACT_ATOMS: atom_id res chain seq x y z
N MET A 1 31.22 -42.61 -6.95
CA MET A 1 31.03 -41.54 -7.97
C MET A 1 29.55 -41.47 -8.29
N VAL A 2 28.88 -40.41 -7.83
CA VAL A 2 27.47 -40.18 -8.19
C VAL A 2 27.44 -39.70 -9.64
N PRO A 3 26.67 -40.32 -10.54
CA PRO A 3 26.71 -39.97 -11.95
C PRO A 3 26.19 -38.54 -12.16
N ALA A 4 26.78 -37.82 -13.13
CA ALA A 4 26.41 -36.44 -13.46
C ALA A 4 24.90 -36.27 -13.76
N SER A 5 24.24 -37.35 -14.23
CA SER A 5 22.79 -37.40 -14.44
C SER A 5 21.99 -37.26 -13.15
N SER A 6 22.46 -37.78 -12.02
CA SER A 6 21.77 -37.64 -10.73
C SER A 6 21.81 -36.21 -10.19
N PHE A 7 22.90 -35.47 -10.44
CA PHE A 7 22.98 -34.05 -10.05
C PHE A 7 22.03 -33.17 -10.87
N LEU A 8 21.87 -33.45 -12.16
CA LEU A 8 20.91 -32.73 -13.02
C LEU A 8 19.46 -32.96 -12.59
N LEU A 9 19.10 -34.18 -12.17
CA LEU A 9 17.75 -34.49 -11.68
C LEU A 9 17.44 -33.79 -10.35
N LEU A 10 18.41 -33.70 -9.44
CA LEU A 10 18.27 -32.95 -8.18
C LEU A 10 18.14 -31.45 -8.42
N PHE A 11 18.88 -30.91 -9.39
CA PHE A 11 18.78 -29.50 -9.77
C PHE A 11 17.41 -29.16 -10.38
N LEU A 12 16.89 -29.99 -11.28
CA LEU A 12 15.58 -29.82 -11.90
C LEU A 12 14.42 -29.97 -10.90
N SER A 13 14.52 -30.92 -9.96
CA SER A 13 13.53 -31.08 -8.88
C SER A 13 13.54 -29.89 -7.91
N SER A 14 14.70 -29.34 -7.59
CA SER A 14 14.80 -28.12 -6.78
C SER A 14 14.21 -26.89 -7.48
N LEU A 15 14.46 -26.72 -8.79
CA LEU A 15 13.88 -25.64 -9.59
C LEU A 15 12.35 -25.72 -9.68
N THR A 16 11.80 -26.90 -9.93
CA THR A 16 10.35 -27.10 -9.98
C THR A 16 9.70 -26.88 -8.61
N TYR A 17 10.35 -27.29 -7.52
CA TYR A 17 9.90 -27.00 -6.17
C TYR A 17 9.88 -25.50 -5.89
N LEU A 18 10.93 -24.76 -6.28
CA LEU A 18 11.03 -23.31 -6.11
C LEU A 18 9.95 -22.56 -6.91
N GLN A 19 9.71 -22.98 -8.16
CA GLN A 19 8.66 -22.39 -9.01
C GLN A 19 7.25 -22.65 -8.46
N LEU A 20 7.00 -23.86 -7.94
CA LEU A 20 5.70 -24.22 -7.34
C LEU A 20 5.43 -23.41 -6.07
N HIS A 21 6.45 -23.22 -5.23
CA HIS A 21 6.35 -22.42 -4.01
C HIS A 21 6.07 -20.94 -4.32
N HIS A 22 6.75 -20.38 -5.32
CA HIS A 22 6.55 -18.99 -5.73
C HIS A 22 5.15 -18.77 -6.30
N PHE A 23 4.64 -19.70 -7.11
CA PHE A 23 3.30 -19.62 -7.67
C PHE A 23 2.21 -19.71 -6.59
N SER A 24 2.36 -20.63 -5.63
CA SER A 24 1.43 -20.77 -4.50
C SER A 24 1.34 -19.52 -3.63
N LEU A 25 2.47 -18.83 -3.43
CA LEU A 25 2.53 -17.64 -2.59
C LEU A 25 1.86 -16.43 -3.27
N VAL A 26 2.16 -16.22 -4.55
CA VAL A 26 1.54 -15.16 -5.37
C VAL A 26 0.02 -15.33 -5.51
N ALA A 27 -0.45 -16.57 -5.71
CA ALA A 27 -1.88 -16.85 -5.79
C ALA A 27 -2.61 -16.54 -4.47
N SER A 28 -2.01 -16.89 -3.32
CA SER A 28 -2.57 -16.60 -2.00
C SER A 28 -2.66 -15.10 -1.69
N ASP A 29 -1.69 -14.31 -2.17
CA ASP A 29 -1.70 -12.85 -1.97
C ASP A 29 -2.76 -12.16 -2.81
N GLN A 30 -2.95 -12.62 -4.06
CA GLN A 30 -3.99 -12.07 -4.95
C GLN A 30 -5.39 -12.32 -4.40
N ASP A 31 -5.67 -13.50 -3.86
CA ASP A 31 -6.96 -13.83 -3.24
C ASP A 31 -7.25 -12.99 -1.99
N LEU A 32 -6.22 -12.73 -1.16
CA LEU A 32 -6.36 -11.88 0.01
C LEU A 32 -6.67 -10.42 -0.37
N ILE A 33 -5.99 -9.90 -1.40
CA ILE A 33 -6.24 -8.56 -1.94
C ILE A 33 -7.67 -8.47 -2.46
N LEU A 34 -8.10 -9.40 -3.31
CA LEU A 34 -9.44 -9.41 -3.87
C LEU A 34 -10.50 -9.46 -2.78
N LYS A 35 -10.37 -10.40 -1.83
CA LYS A 35 -11.31 -10.54 -0.71
C LYS A 35 -11.38 -9.28 0.16
N THR A 36 -10.24 -8.66 0.43
CA THR A 36 -10.19 -7.43 1.23
C THR A 36 -10.82 -6.27 0.47
N CYS A 37 -10.42 -6.05 -0.79
CA CYS A 37 -10.90 -4.93 -1.59
C CYS A 37 -12.39 -5.02 -1.92
N GLN A 38 -12.94 -6.22 -2.10
CA GLN A 38 -14.39 -6.44 -2.28
C GLN A 38 -15.22 -5.98 -1.07
N SER A 39 -14.63 -5.91 0.12
CA SER A 39 -15.32 -5.41 1.32
C SER A 39 -15.30 -3.87 1.46
N THR A 40 -14.60 -3.18 0.57
CA THR A 40 -14.47 -1.71 0.59
C THR A 40 -15.54 -1.04 -0.28
N GLN A 41 -15.79 0.25 -0.04
CA GLN A 41 -16.69 1.05 -0.88
C GLN A 41 -16.22 1.19 -2.34
N TYR A 42 -14.90 1.13 -2.57
CA TYR A 42 -14.29 1.31 -3.90
C TYR A 42 -13.31 0.18 -4.22
N PRO A 43 -13.80 -1.01 -4.61
CA PRO A 43 -12.96 -2.19 -4.83
C PRO A 43 -11.84 -1.98 -5.84
N GLU A 44 -12.13 -1.38 -6.99
CA GLU A 44 -11.14 -1.12 -8.05
C GLU A 44 -10.05 -0.12 -7.62
N LEU A 45 -10.43 0.89 -6.84
CA LEU A 45 -9.47 1.84 -6.28
C LEU A 45 -8.54 1.15 -5.27
N CYS A 46 -9.09 0.26 -4.44
CA CYS A 46 -8.31 -0.54 -3.51
C CYS A 46 -7.30 -1.42 -4.26
N ILE A 47 -7.76 -2.19 -5.26
CA ILE A 47 -6.91 -3.10 -6.04
C ILE A 47 -5.78 -2.32 -6.72
N SER A 48 -6.11 -1.22 -7.41
CA SER A 48 -5.11 -0.40 -8.10
C SER A 48 -4.11 0.25 -7.15
N THR A 49 -4.58 0.73 -5.99
CA THR A 49 -3.72 1.33 -4.95
C THR A 49 -2.67 0.32 -4.47
N ILE A 50 -3.09 -0.90 -4.14
CA ILE A 50 -2.18 -1.94 -3.66
C ILE A 50 -1.30 -2.47 -4.80
N ASN A 51 -1.81 -2.54 -6.04
CA ASN A 51 -1.03 -2.96 -7.21
C ASN A 51 0.09 -1.97 -7.58
N SER A 52 -0.08 -0.69 -7.23
CA SER A 52 0.91 0.35 -7.51
C SER A 52 2.15 0.34 -6.61
N ASP A 53 2.16 -0.47 -5.55
CA ASP A 53 3.25 -0.50 -4.57
C ASP A 53 4.38 -1.46 -5.00
N PRO A 54 5.61 -0.96 -5.24
CA PRO A 54 6.76 -1.79 -5.64
C PRO A 54 7.27 -2.72 -4.52
N LEU A 55 6.85 -2.55 -3.26
CA LEU A 55 7.29 -3.38 -2.13
C LEU A 55 6.57 -4.74 -2.02
N ARG A 56 5.68 -5.06 -2.98
CA ARG A 56 4.96 -6.35 -3.07
C ARG A 56 5.82 -7.58 -2.89
N ASP A 57 7.08 -7.52 -3.32
CA ASP A 57 7.98 -8.66 -3.31
C ASP A 57 8.56 -9.01 -1.93
N THR A 58 8.38 -8.15 -0.90
CA THR A 58 9.25 -8.19 0.29
C THR A 58 8.67 -8.64 1.63
N SER A 59 7.37 -8.86 1.87
CA SER A 59 6.98 -9.67 3.05
C SER A 59 5.51 -10.01 3.17
N ILE A 60 5.29 -11.32 3.31
CA ILE A 60 4.22 -11.99 4.04
C ILE A 60 3.61 -11.08 5.13
N ARG A 61 2.35 -10.66 4.95
CA ARG A 61 1.45 -10.11 5.98
C ARG A 61 1.88 -8.84 6.74
N LYS A 62 3.02 -8.22 6.44
CA LYS A 62 3.47 -6.92 6.99
C LYS A 62 3.04 -5.71 6.15
N GLY A 63 1.97 -5.70 5.39
CA GLY A 63 0.61 -6.12 5.71
C GLY A 63 -0.27 -5.18 4.92
N LEU A 64 -1.28 -5.71 4.26
CA LEU A 64 -2.15 -4.95 3.36
C LEU A 64 -2.62 -3.62 3.96
N ALA A 65 -2.84 -3.61 5.28
CA ALA A 65 -3.17 -2.43 6.06
C ALA A 65 -2.08 -1.34 6.06
N GLU A 66 -0.80 -1.69 6.17
CA GLU A 66 0.31 -0.72 6.17
C GLU A 66 0.42 -0.01 4.81
N ILE A 67 0.31 -0.75 3.70
CA ILE A 67 0.29 -0.19 2.34
C ILE A 67 -0.88 0.79 2.18
N VAL A 68 -2.08 0.38 2.58
CA VAL A 68 -3.28 1.21 2.47
C VAL A 68 -3.16 2.47 3.32
N ILE A 69 -2.66 2.36 4.56
CA ILE A 69 -2.49 3.51 5.45
C ILE A 69 -1.42 4.46 4.90
N GLN A 70 -0.31 3.94 4.39
CA GLN A 70 0.72 4.78 3.76
C GLN A 70 0.15 5.54 2.55
N LYS A 71 -0.61 4.87 1.68
CA LYS A 71 -1.22 5.52 0.52
C LYS A 71 -2.26 6.56 0.91
N ALA A 72 -3.03 6.30 1.97
CA ALA A 72 -3.96 7.27 2.54
C ALA A 72 -3.25 8.50 3.14
N GLU A 73 -2.13 8.29 3.84
CA GLU A 73 -1.27 9.35 4.37
C GLU A 73 -0.70 10.22 3.24
N GLU A 74 -0.12 9.61 2.20
CA GLU A 74 0.43 10.28 1.02
C GLU A 74 -0.65 11.14 0.33
N SER A 75 -1.84 10.58 0.12
CA SER A 75 -2.97 11.27 -0.50
C SER A 75 -3.48 12.43 0.35
N ALA A 76 -3.60 12.24 1.67
CA ALA A 76 -4.04 13.29 2.59
C ALA A 76 -3.04 14.45 2.67
N SER A 77 -1.74 14.13 2.75
CA SER A 77 -0.67 15.13 2.75
C SER A 77 -0.65 15.95 1.46
N ALA A 78 -0.72 15.28 0.29
CA ALA A 78 -0.77 15.95 -1.00
C ALA A 78 -2.01 16.86 -1.14
N THR A 79 -3.16 16.41 -0.63
CA THR A 79 -4.41 17.19 -0.65
C THR A 79 -4.31 18.42 0.25
N SER A 80 -3.73 18.30 1.45
CA SER A 80 -3.46 19.43 2.33
C SER A 80 -2.59 20.49 1.64
N LEU A 81 -1.47 20.08 1.03
CA LEU A 81 -0.58 20.98 0.29
C LEU A 81 -1.27 21.65 -0.90
N TYR A 82 -2.09 20.89 -1.65
CA TYR A 82 -2.88 21.44 -2.75
C TYR A 82 -3.84 22.53 -2.28
N LEU A 83 -4.58 22.29 -1.21
CA LEU A 83 -5.53 23.25 -0.63
C LEU A 83 -4.82 24.48 -0.08
N LEU A 84 -3.68 24.30 0.57
CA LEU A 84 -2.85 25.39 1.06
C LEU A 84 -2.38 26.28 -0.12
N ASN A 85 -2.00 25.69 -1.24
CA ASN A 85 -1.60 26.43 -2.44
C ASN A 85 -2.77 27.20 -3.08
N LEU A 86 -4.00 26.68 -3.01
CA LEU A 86 -5.19 27.39 -3.49
C LEU A 86 -5.44 28.69 -2.71
N GLN A 87 -5.02 28.79 -1.45
CA GLN A 87 -5.21 29.99 -0.64
C GLN A 87 -4.44 31.21 -1.21
N PHE A 88 -3.32 30.95 -1.91
CA PHE A 88 -2.43 31.97 -2.45
C PHE A 88 -2.77 32.37 -3.89
N LYS A 89 -3.83 31.81 -4.48
CA LYS A 89 -4.29 32.24 -5.81
C LYS A 89 -4.80 33.68 -5.75
N ASN A 90 -4.42 34.48 -6.76
CA ASN A 90 -4.86 35.87 -6.90
C ASN A 90 -6.38 35.95 -7.12
N GLY A 91 -7.03 36.98 -6.57
CA GLY A 91 -8.45 37.25 -6.77
C GLY A 91 -9.42 36.37 -5.95
N VAL A 92 -8.90 35.62 -4.98
CA VAL A 92 -9.71 34.75 -4.12
C VAL A 92 -10.29 35.53 -2.95
N ASN A 93 -11.59 35.37 -2.69
CA ASN A 93 -12.24 36.09 -1.59
C ASN A 93 -11.84 35.53 -0.19
N PRO A 94 -11.95 36.35 0.88
CA PRO A 94 -11.52 35.94 2.22
C PRO A 94 -12.28 34.74 2.81
N VAL A 95 -13.55 34.54 2.40
CA VAL A 95 -14.35 33.40 2.86
C VAL A 95 -13.81 32.10 2.29
N PHE A 96 -13.50 32.08 0.99
CA PHE A 96 -12.87 30.94 0.33
C PHE A 96 -11.50 30.65 0.95
N GLN A 97 -10.66 31.66 1.18
CA GLN A 97 -9.36 31.49 1.84
C GLN A 97 -9.49 30.79 3.20
N ARG A 98 -10.47 31.20 4.00
CA ARG A 98 -10.74 30.57 5.29
C ARG A 98 -11.18 29.12 5.13
N MET A 99 -12.07 28.84 4.17
CA MET A 99 -12.56 27.48 3.93
C MET A 99 -11.44 26.54 3.44
N VAL A 100 -10.62 26.96 2.49
CA VAL A 100 -9.51 26.10 2.01
C VAL A 100 -8.45 25.88 3.08
N ARG A 101 -8.20 26.86 3.96
CA ARG A 101 -7.33 26.68 5.12
C ARG A 101 -7.90 25.63 6.09
N LEU A 102 -9.18 25.73 6.42
CA LEU A 102 -9.84 24.75 7.28
C LEU A 102 -9.73 23.34 6.69
N CYS A 103 -10.01 23.18 5.39
CA CYS A 103 -9.87 21.88 4.73
C CYS A 103 -8.41 21.40 4.74
N SER A 104 -7.44 22.29 4.47
CA SER A 104 -6.01 21.98 4.53
C SER A 104 -5.60 21.45 5.90
N ASP A 105 -6.08 22.06 6.98
CA ASP A 105 -5.80 21.65 8.36
C ASP A 105 -6.44 20.29 8.68
N MET A 106 -7.66 20.04 8.21
CA MET A 106 -8.33 18.74 8.36
C MET A 106 -7.54 17.61 7.68
N TYR A 107 -7.08 17.84 6.45
CA TYR A 107 -6.26 16.85 5.72
C TYR A 107 -4.87 16.66 6.35
N ALA A 108 -4.25 17.71 6.88
CA ALA A 108 -3.00 17.59 7.63
C ALA A 108 -3.17 16.75 8.90
N ASN A 109 -4.28 16.93 9.61
CA ASN A 109 -4.60 16.12 10.79
C ASN A 109 -4.89 14.66 10.42
N ALA A 110 -5.61 14.42 9.31
CA ALA A 110 -5.84 13.08 8.80
C ALA A 110 -4.52 12.37 8.43
N SER A 111 -3.60 13.06 7.75
CA SER A 111 -2.27 12.54 7.43
C SER A 111 -1.50 12.13 8.70
N LYS A 112 -1.51 12.95 9.76
CA LYS A 112 -0.90 12.60 11.05
C LYS A 112 -1.55 11.37 11.69
N ALA A 113 -2.88 11.28 11.67
CA ALA A 113 -3.60 10.14 12.22
C ALA A 113 -3.28 8.84 11.47
N PHE A 114 -3.09 8.89 10.15
CA PHE A 114 -2.63 7.74 9.37
C PHE A 114 -1.19 7.34 9.75
N ASP A 115 -0.26 8.30 9.88
CA ASP A 115 1.11 8.00 10.31
C ASP A 115 1.15 7.37 11.72
N GLU A 116 0.35 7.87 12.65
CA GLU A 116 0.19 7.27 13.98
C GLU A 116 -0.39 5.85 13.92
N SER A 117 -1.42 5.63 13.10
CA SER A 117 -2.02 4.31 12.88
C SER A 117 -0.98 3.32 12.32
N ARG A 118 -0.13 3.78 11.40
CA ARG A 118 0.95 2.98 10.81
C ARG A 118 2.00 2.62 11.86
N LYS A 119 2.41 3.56 12.72
CA LYS A 119 3.31 3.29 13.84
C LYS A 119 2.71 2.27 14.80
N ALA A 120 1.42 2.40 15.12
CA ALA A 120 0.71 1.46 15.98
C ALA A 120 0.71 0.04 15.40
N LEU A 121 0.44 -0.12 14.10
CA LEU A 121 0.49 -1.43 13.43
C LEU A 121 1.85 -2.10 13.55
N ARG A 122 2.94 -1.34 13.41
CA ARG A 122 4.30 -1.87 13.53
C ARG A 122 4.63 -2.36 14.94
N ILE A 123 4.00 -1.80 15.97
CA ILE A 123 4.16 -2.24 17.37
C ILE A 123 3.53 -3.62 17.58
N TYR A 124 2.41 -3.93 16.91
CA TYR A 124 1.70 -5.21 17.04
C TYR A 124 2.29 -6.35 16.20
N GLN A 125 3.28 -6.08 15.35
CA GLN A 125 3.92 -7.06 14.46
C GLN A 125 5.27 -7.60 14.98
N ILE A 126 5.55 -7.39 16.28
CA ILE A 126 6.72 -7.92 17.01
C ILE A 126 6.33 -9.22 17.71
#